data_AF-A0A414DFN8-F1
#
_entry.id   AF-A0A414DFN8-F1
#
_cell.length_a   1.000
_cell.length_b   1.000
_cell.length_c   1.000
_cell.angle_alpha   90.00
_cell.angle_beta   90.00
_cell.angle_gamma   90.00
#
_symmetry.space_group_name_H-M   'P 1'
#
loop_
_entity.id
_entity.type
_entity.pdbx_description
1 polymer ?
#
loop_
_entity_poly.entity_id
_entity_poly.type
_entity_poly.pdbx_seq_one_letter_code
_entity_poly.pdbx_strand_id
1 'polypeptide(L)'
;MRELIALRPVLYHAHQYSTGESLPVNDQEMTELWLKAGTAMWKEDEPEPQAAQAIPVTAVAGMPGMSDAGTDGLIGRIPETPERKTAPAKKPTRTTTRKKKA
;
A
#
# COMPACT_ATOMS: atom_id res chain seq x y z
N MET A 1 -14.13 -31.01 -18.88
CA MET A 1 -15.47 -31.38 -18.38
C MET A 1 -16.14 -30.09 -17.96
N ARG A 2 -17.44 -29.88 -18.22
CA ARG A 2 -18.10 -28.62 -17.80
C ARG A 2 -18.42 -28.70 -16.31
N GLU A 3 -18.01 -27.68 -15.57
CA GLU A 3 -18.27 -27.58 -14.14
C GLU A 3 -19.43 -26.62 -13.91
N LEU A 4 -20.33 -26.98 -13.00
CA LEU A 4 -21.40 -26.09 -12.57
C LEU A 4 -20.92 -25.35 -11.32
N ILE A 5 -20.82 -24.04 -11.35
CA ILE A 5 -20.39 -23.23 -10.20
C ILE A 5 -21.60 -22.75 -9.41
N ALA A 6 -21.52 -22.85 -8.09
CA ALA A 6 -22.45 -22.20 -7.17
C ALA A 6 -22.22 -20.67 -7.14
N LEU A 7 -23.23 -19.88 -7.45
CA LEU A 7 -23.23 -18.41 -7.30
C LEU A 7 -23.67 -17.98 -5.89
N ARG A 8 -24.37 -18.86 -5.17
CA ARG A 8 -24.86 -18.65 -3.80
C ARG A 8 -24.58 -19.91 -2.97
N PRO A 9 -24.56 -19.84 -1.63
CA PRO A 9 -24.39 -21.03 -0.79
C PRO A 9 -25.51 -22.05 -1.03
N VAL A 10 -25.15 -23.30 -1.34
CA VAL A 10 -26.11 -24.39 -1.57
C VAL A 10 -25.78 -25.57 -0.67
N LEU A 11 -26.78 -26.07 0.06
CA LEU A 11 -26.66 -27.30 0.83
C LEU A 11 -27.19 -28.48 0.00
N TYR A 12 -26.34 -29.47 -0.29
CA TYR A 12 -26.70 -30.65 -1.04
C TYR A 12 -25.92 -31.88 -0.55
N HIS A 13 -26.59 -33.01 -0.33
CA HIS A 13 -26.03 -34.23 0.27
C HIS A 13 -25.24 -34.01 1.58
N ALA A 14 -25.72 -33.11 2.44
CA ALA A 14 -25.03 -32.72 3.67
C ALA A 14 -23.65 -32.05 3.47
N HIS A 15 -23.32 -31.65 2.24
CA HIS A 15 -22.19 -30.77 1.94
C HIS A 15 -22.71 -29.36 1.63
N GLN A 16 -22.07 -28.36 2.20
CA GLN A 16 -22.39 -26.96 1.94
C GLN A 16 -21.39 -26.39 0.94
N TYR A 17 -21.87 -26.15 -0.27
CA TYR A 17 -21.10 -25.54 -1.33
C TYR A 17 -21.09 -24.02 -1.18
N SER A 18 -19.90 -23.43 -1.15
CA SER A 18 -19.71 -21.98 -1.10
C SER A 18 -19.78 -21.35 -2.49
N THR A 19 -19.92 -20.03 -2.54
CA THR A 19 -19.85 -19.28 -3.80
C THR A 19 -18.52 -19.50 -4.50
N GLY A 20 -18.55 -19.91 -5.78
CA GLY A 20 -17.37 -20.27 -6.56
C GLY A 20 -17.02 -21.77 -6.53
N GLU A 21 -17.67 -22.57 -5.68
CA GLU A 21 -17.41 -24.01 -5.59
C GLU A 21 -18.12 -24.79 -6.69
N SER A 22 -17.51 -25.89 -7.13
CA SER A 22 -18.06 -26.79 -8.14
C SER A 22 -19.16 -27.66 -7.54
N LEU A 23 -20.35 -27.60 -8.11
CA LEU A 23 -21.51 -28.41 -7.76
C LEU A 23 -21.51 -29.74 -8.52
N PRO A 24 -21.98 -30.82 -7.90
CA PRO A 24 -22.13 -32.11 -8.54
C PRO A 24 -23.23 -32.06 -9.60
N VAL A 25 -22.91 -32.55 -10.80
CA VAL A 25 -23.82 -32.64 -11.95
C VAL A 25 -24.42 -34.06 -12.09
N ASN A 26 -24.44 -34.83 -11.00
CA ASN A 26 -24.95 -36.21 -11.03
C ASN A 26 -26.49 -36.24 -11.16
N ASP A 27 -27.18 -35.27 -10.56
CA ASP A 27 -28.63 -35.10 -10.65
C ASP A 27 -28.98 -33.96 -11.62
N GLN A 28 -29.58 -34.32 -12.75
CA GLN A 28 -29.97 -33.36 -13.79
C GLN A 28 -31.13 -32.45 -13.33
N GLU A 29 -32.09 -32.99 -12.57
CA GLU A 29 -33.22 -32.20 -12.02
C GLU A 29 -32.72 -31.08 -11.09
N MET A 30 -31.78 -31.39 -10.20
CA MET A 30 -31.20 -30.39 -9.30
C MET A 30 -30.38 -29.35 -10.04
N THR A 31 -29.61 -29.79 -11.04
CA THR A 31 -28.85 -28.89 -11.92
C THR A 31 -29.77 -27.88 -12.59
N GLU A 32 -30.89 -28.34 -13.17
CA GLU A 32 -31.87 -27.47 -13.81
C GLU A 32 -32.56 -26.51 -12.83
N LEU A 33 -32.90 -26.98 -11.62
CA LEU A 33 -33.45 -26.13 -10.57
C LEU A 33 -32.47 -25.03 -10.16
N TRP A 34 -31.19 -25.35 -10.01
CA TRP A 34 -30.16 -24.36 -9.67
C TRP A 34 -29.91 -23.36 -10.79
N LEU A 35 -29.92 -23.80 -12.05
CA LEU A 35 -29.85 -22.93 -13.22
C LEU A 35 -31.07 -22.00 -13.30
N LYS A 36 -32.27 -22.55 -13.13
CA LYS A 36 -33.53 -21.81 -13.16
C LYS A 36 -33.66 -20.81 -12.02
N ALA A 37 -33.16 -21.15 -10.82
CA ALA A 37 -33.15 -20.26 -9.66
C ALA A 37 -32.02 -19.20 -9.72
N GLY A 38 -31.10 -19.30 -10.69
CA GLY A 38 -29.90 -18.46 -10.76
C GLY A 38 -28.97 -18.67 -9.57
N THR A 39 -29.02 -19.87 -8.98
CA THR A 39 -28.17 -20.27 -7.85
C THR A 39 -26.86 -20.86 -8.34
N ALA A 40 -26.82 -21.40 -9.55
CA ALA A 40 -25.64 -21.95 -10.18
C ALA A 40 -25.54 -21.61 -11.66
N MET A 41 -24.32 -21.59 -12.19
CA MET A 41 -24.04 -21.29 -13.59
C MET A 41 -22.91 -22.18 -14.11
N TRP A 42 -22.96 -22.53 -15.40
CA TRP A 42 -21.88 -23.27 -16.03
C TRP A 42 -20.62 -22.41 -16.10
N LYS A 43 -19.50 -22.92 -15.58
CA LYS A 43 -18.18 -22.33 -15.82
C LYS A 43 -17.78 -22.68 -17.24
N GLU A 44 -17.73 -21.69 -18.11
CA GLU A 44 -16.88 -21.78 -19.30
C GLU A 44 -15.44 -21.55 -18.84
N ASP A 45 -14.50 -22.31 -19.41
CA ASP A 45 -13.04 -22.29 -19.15
C ASP A 45 -12.45 -20.90 -19.41
N GLU A 46 -12.84 -19.91 -18.61
CA GLU A 46 -12.27 -18.59 -18.57
C GLU A 46 -11.39 -18.55 -17.31
N PRO A 47 -10.08 -18.29 -17.46
CA PRO A 47 -9.16 -18.37 -16.34
C PRO A 47 -9.60 -17.37 -15.28
N GLU A 48 -9.92 -17.88 -14.08
CA GLU A 48 -10.22 -17.04 -12.93
C GLU A 48 -9.13 -15.97 -12.79
N PRO A 49 -9.47 -14.67 -12.79
CA PRO A 49 -8.51 -13.68 -12.34
C PRO A 49 -8.27 -13.98 -10.86
N GLN A 50 -7.09 -14.54 -10.60
CA GLN A 50 -6.53 -14.81 -9.29
C GLN A 50 -6.90 -13.67 -8.34
N ALA A 51 -7.51 -14.04 -7.20
CA ALA A 51 -7.93 -13.14 -6.14
C ALA A 51 -7.06 -11.88 -6.10
N ALA A 52 -7.66 -10.73 -6.41
CA ALA A 52 -6.97 -9.47 -6.59
C ALA A 52 -6.11 -9.17 -5.36
N GLN A 53 -4.81 -9.48 -5.47
CA GLN A 53 -3.83 -9.16 -4.45
C GLN A 53 -3.77 -7.65 -4.37
N ALA A 54 -4.00 -7.10 -3.18
CA ALA A 54 -3.99 -5.67 -2.95
C ALA A 54 -2.63 -5.10 -3.38
N ILE A 55 -2.64 -4.17 -4.34
CA ILE A 55 -1.44 -3.43 -4.72
C ILE A 55 -1.15 -2.44 -3.58
N PRO A 56 -0.03 -2.55 -2.86
CA PRO A 56 0.30 -1.59 -1.82
C PRO A 56 0.60 -0.23 -2.48
N VAL A 57 -0.33 0.72 -2.35
CA VAL A 57 -0.12 2.10 -2.80
C VAL A 57 0.51 2.89 -1.66
N THR A 58 1.80 3.21 -1.78
CA THR A 58 2.48 4.15 -0.89
C THR A 58 2.12 5.59 -1.28
N ALA A 59 1.74 6.41 -0.29
CA ALA A 59 1.45 7.83 -0.52
C ALA A 59 2.65 8.57 -1.13
N VAL A 60 2.38 9.42 -2.12
CA VAL A 60 3.40 10.28 -2.72
C VAL A 60 3.92 11.25 -1.66
N ALA A 61 5.25 11.28 -1.48
CA ALA A 61 5.89 12.22 -0.57
C ALA A 61 5.49 13.66 -0.94
N GLY A 62 5.02 14.44 0.05
CA GLY A 62 4.59 15.82 -0.16
C GLY A 62 5.71 16.67 -0.77
N MET A 63 5.34 17.63 -1.62
CA MET A 63 6.29 18.58 -2.19
C MET A 63 7.00 19.34 -1.06
N PRO A 64 8.34 19.51 -1.12
CA PRO A 64 9.04 20.38 -0.19
C PRO A 64 8.51 21.81 -0.37
N GLY A 65 8.07 22.42 0.73
CA GLY A 65 7.63 23.82 0.70
C GLY A 65 8.79 24.74 0.35
N MET A 66 8.68 25.47 -0.76
CA MET A 66 9.60 26.56 -1.08
C MET A 66 9.23 27.78 -0.22
N SER A 67 10.05 28.10 0.77
CA SER A 67 9.98 29.39 1.46
C SER A 67 10.61 30.47 0.59
N ASP A 68 9.81 31.45 0.15
CA ASP A 68 10.27 32.65 -0.59
C ASP A 68 11.01 33.64 0.34
N ALA A 69 10.58 33.71 1.60
CA ALA A 69 11.26 34.50 2.61
C ALA A 69 12.39 33.68 3.23
N GLY A 70 13.64 34.15 3.08
CA GLY A 70 14.79 33.62 3.81
C GLY A 70 14.63 33.72 5.34
N THR A 71 15.74 33.75 6.08
CA THR A 71 15.70 33.69 7.56
C THR A 71 15.05 34.90 8.26
N ASP A 72 14.62 35.93 7.51
CA ASP A 72 14.01 37.17 8.02
C ASP A 72 12.59 36.99 8.56
N GLY A 73 11.89 35.92 8.18
CA GLY A 73 10.57 35.58 8.73
C GLY A 73 10.61 34.79 10.04
N LEU A 74 11.80 34.42 10.55
CA LEU A 74 11.93 33.57 11.74
C LEU A 74 11.72 34.41 13.01
N ILE A 75 10.53 34.27 13.61
CA ILE A 75 10.19 34.86 14.92
C ILE A 75 11.23 34.42 15.96
N GLY A 76 11.82 35.40 16.65
CA GLY A 76 12.85 35.16 17.68
C GLY A 76 14.30 35.31 17.20
N ARG A 77 14.55 35.65 15.92
CA ARG A 77 15.88 36.10 15.47
C ARG A 77 16.15 37.52 16.00
N ILE A 78 17.27 37.67 16.70
CA ILE A 78 17.81 38.98 17.09
C ILE A 78 18.20 39.73 15.81
N PRO A 79 17.75 40.98 15.60
CA PRO A 79 18.02 41.73 14.38
C PRO A 79 19.53 41.88 14.13
N GLU A 80 19.95 41.76 12.88
CA GLU A 80 21.34 42.01 12.47
C GLU A 80 21.64 43.51 12.48
N THR A 81 22.05 44.05 13.63
CA THR A 81 22.61 45.40 13.71
C THR A 81 24.05 45.43 13.15
N PRO A 82 24.51 46.55 12.54
CA PRO A 82 25.86 46.66 11.97
C PRO A 82 26.97 46.43 13.02
N GLU A 83 26.69 46.71 14.29
CA GLU A 83 27.59 46.47 15.42
C GLU A 83 27.90 44.97 15.64
N ARG A 84 27.00 44.07 15.21
CA ARG A 84 27.15 42.62 15.35
C ARG A 84 27.95 41.97 14.20
N LYS A 85 28.22 42.70 13.10
CA LYS A 85 29.00 42.18 11.96
C LYS A 85 30.51 42.17 12.21
N THR A 86 30.99 42.82 13.26
CA THR A 86 32.39 42.71 13.70
C THR A 86 32.62 41.35 14.33
N ALA A 87 33.31 40.46 13.60
CA ALA A 87 33.68 39.14 14.07
C ALA A 87 34.42 39.24 15.42
N PRO A 88 34.09 38.41 16.44
CA PRO A 88 34.90 38.35 17.65
C PRO A 88 36.33 37.91 17.27
N ALA A 89 37.32 38.62 17.81
CA ALA A 89 38.74 38.35 17.58
C ALA A 89 39.05 36.85 17.69
N LYS A 90 39.63 36.29 16.62
CA LYS A 90 40.10 34.89 16.59
C LYS A 90 41.04 34.66 17.78
N LYS A 91 40.60 33.86 18.76
CA LYS A 91 41.49 33.32 19.79
C LYS A 91 42.50 32.39 19.10
N PRO A 92 43.81 32.48 19.37
CA PRO A 92 44.79 31.60 18.74
C PRO A 92 44.53 30.15 19.18
N THR A 93 44.26 29.27 18.22
CA THR A 93 44.17 27.83 18.45
C THR A 93 45.57 27.29 18.73
N ARG A 94 45.77 26.70 19.92
CA ARG A 94 47.03 26.05 20.30
C ARG A 94 47.22 24.77 19.49
N THR A 95 48.02 24.83 18.43
CA THR A 95 48.45 23.64 17.67
C THR A 95 49.27 22.72 18.58
N THR A 96 48.75 21.54 18.86
CA THR A 96 49.49 20.44 19.50
C THR A 96 49.95 19.50 18.39
N THR A 97 51.24 19.59 18.05
CA THR A 97 51.92 18.66 17.15
C THR A 97 52.14 17.34 17.90
N ARG A 98 51.34 16.32 17.58
CA ARG A 98 51.59 14.95 18.07
C ARG A 98 52.73 14.34 17.26
N LYS A 99 53.94 14.37 17.81
CA LYS A 99 55.12 13.70 17.28
C LYS A 99 54.87 12.18 17.29
N LYS A 100 54.60 11.57 16.13
CA LYS A 100 54.67 10.12 15.96
C LYS A 100 56.14 9.72 16.14
N LYS A 101 56.44 8.89 17.15
CA LYS A 101 57.71 8.19 17.26
C LYS A 101 57.48 6.75 16.83
N ALA A 102 58.26 6.32 15.84
CA ALA A 102 58.45 4.95 15.43
C ALA A 102 59.29 4.18 16.47
#